data_AF-A0A382R0V4-F1
#
_entry.id   AF-A0A382R0V4-F1
#
_cell.length_a   1.000
_cell.length_b   1.000
_cell.length_c   1.000
_cell.angle_alpha   90.00
_cell.angle_beta   90.00
_cell.angle_gamma   90.00
#
_symmetry.space_group_name_H-M   'P 1'
#
loop_
_entity.id
_entity.type
_entity.pdbx_description
1 polymer ?
#
loop_
_entity_poly.entity_id
_entity_poly.type
_entity_poly.pdbx_seq_one_letter_code
_entity_poly.pdbx_strand_id
1 'polypeptide(L)'
;MDPKIFWLIAFVGIYWAYCLFWGIKGALTAKTSTDYFLAGRSISIIVFVLAATATSFSGWTFVGHPGKIFNDGLPYAFASFYALT
;
A
#
# COMPACT_ATOMS: atom_id res chain seq x y z
N MET A 1 -14.45 -8.29 25.47
CA MET A 1 -13.37 -8.47 24.46
C MET A 1 -12.09 -7.93 25.06
N ASP A 2 -10.96 -8.58 24.80
CA ASP A 2 -9.66 -8.06 25.26
C ASP A 2 -9.45 -6.63 24.72
N PRO A 3 -9.06 -5.64 25.55
CA PRO A 3 -8.88 -4.26 25.10
C PRO A 3 -7.99 -4.14 23.86
N LYS A 4 -6.98 -5.00 23.73
CA LYS A 4 -6.07 -5.00 22.57
C LYS A 4 -6.80 -5.37 21.28
N ILE A 5 -7.66 -6.39 21.34
CA ILE A 5 -8.45 -6.86 20.19
C ILE A 5 -9.47 -5.80 19.80
N PHE A 6 -10.11 -5.16 20.78
CA PHE A 6 -11.05 -4.08 20.52
C PHE A 6 -10.38 -2.93 19.73
N TRP A 7 -9.24 -2.44 20.21
CA TRP A 7 -8.50 -1.37 19.53
C TRP A 7 -7.96 -1.79 18.16
N LEU A 8 -7.47 -3.03 18.02
CA LEU A 8 -7.01 -3.56 16.74
C LEU A 8 -8.14 -3.51 15.69
N ILE A 9 -9.30 -4.07 16.01
CA ILE A 9 -10.44 -4.09 15.09
C ILE A 9 -10.93 -2.68 14.79
N ALA A 10 -10.96 -1.79 15.80
CA ALA A 10 -11.37 -0.41 15.60
C ALA A 10 -10.49 0.32 14.60
N PHE A 11 -9.16 0.30 14.78
CA PHE A 11 -8.23 0.99 13.87
C PHE A 11 -8.20 0.36 12.47
N VAL A 12 -8.21 -0.97 12.38
CA VAL A 12 -8.27 -1.67 11.09
C VAL A 12 -9.58 -1.35 10.37
N GLY A 13 -10.70 -1.34 11.08
CA GLY A 13 -12.01 -1.01 10.52
C GLY A 13 -12.08 0.42 9.99
N ILE A 14 -11.55 1.39 10.73
CA ILE A 14 -11.46 2.80 10.29
C ILE A 14 -10.60 2.92 9.03
N TYR A 15 -9.44 2.27 9.02
CA TYR A 15 -8.53 2.28 7.87
C TYR A 15 -9.20 1.67 6.62
N TRP A 16 -9.89 0.54 6.77
CA TRP A 16 -10.65 -0.07 5.68
C TRP A 16 -11.76 0.82 5.16
N ALA A 17 -12.54 1.43 6.05
CA ALA A 17 -13.60 2.35 5.67
C ALA A 17 -13.04 3.54 4.87
N TYR A 18 -11.89 4.09 5.28
CA TYR A 18 -11.19 5.13 4.54
C TYR A 18 -10.77 4.68 3.14
N CYS A 19 -10.12 3.52 3.01
CA CYS A 19 -9.71 2.98 1.71
C CYS A 19 -10.89 2.72 0.77
N LEU A 20 -11.96 2.11 1.28
CA LEU A 20 -13.16 1.81 0.51
C LEU A 20 -13.87 3.09 0.07
N PHE A 21 -13.99 4.07 0.96
CA PHE A 21 -14.59 5.38 0.64
C PHE A 21 -13.89 6.05 -0.54
N TRP A 22 -12.54 6.13 -0.51
CA TRP A 22 -11.78 6.73 -1.61
C TRP A 22 -11.82 5.90 -2.89
N GLY A 23 -11.81 4.58 -2.79
CA GLY A 23 -11.94 3.68 -3.95
C GLY A 23 -13.28 3.85 -4.66
N ILE A 24 -14.38 3.84 -3.90
CA ILE A 24 -15.74 4.03 -4.43
C ILE A 24 -15.88 5.43 -5.03
N LYS A 25 -15.46 6.48 -4.31
CA LYS A 25 -15.51 7.85 -4.82
C LYS A 25 -14.72 8.00 -6.12
N GLY A 26 -13.52 7.40 -6.20
CA GLY A 26 -12.69 7.41 -7.40
C GLY A 26 -13.40 6.74 -8.58
N ALA A 27 -13.96 5.55 -8.36
CA ALA A 27 -14.71 4.81 -9.38
C ALA A 27 -15.94 5.58 -9.89
N LEU A 28 -16.67 6.28 -9.01
CA LEU A 28 -17.82 7.11 -9.40
C LEU A 28 -17.43 8.40 -10.13
N THR A 29 -16.22 8.91 -9.89
CA THR A 29 -15.73 10.18 -10.48
C THR A 29 -15.09 9.97 -11.85
N ALA A 30 -14.50 8.79 -12.10
CA ALA A 30 -13.83 8.47 -13.36
C ALA A 30 -14.85 8.18 -14.47
N LYS A 31 -15.10 9.17 -15.35
CA LYS A 31 -16.06 9.04 -16.46
C LYS A 31 -15.41 8.62 -17.79
N THR A 32 -14.09 8.74 -17.90
CA THR A 32 -13.33 8.40 -19.09
C THR A 32 -12.20 7.43 -18.77
N SER A 33 -11.68 6.75 -19.79
CA SER A 33 -10.49 5.90 -19.64
C SER A 33 -9.26 6.70 -19.19
N THR A 34 -9.13 7.95 -19.65
CA THR A 34 -8.04 8.83 -19.22
C THR A 34 -8.18 9.22 -17.75
N ASP A 35 -9.39 9.45 -17.25
CA ASP A 35 -9.61 9.70 -15.82
C ASP A 35 -9.33 8.46 -14.98
N TYR A 36 -9.73 7.28 -15.47
CA TYR A 36 -9.54 6.02 -14.76
C TYR A 36 -8.07 5.59 -14.69
N PHE A 37 -7.32 5.67 -15.80
CA PHE A 37 -5.94 5.19 -15.87
C PHE A 37 -4.88 6.26 -15.55
N LEU A 38 -5.16 7.53 -15.85
CA LEU A 38 -4.18 8.62 -15.74
C LEU A 38 -4.61 9.71 -14.77
N ALA A 39 -5.77 9.59 -14.12
CA ALA A 39 -6.33 10.63 -13.24
C ALA A 39 -6.33 12.02 -13.91
N GLY A 40 -6.65 12.07 -15.21
CA GLY A 40 -6.63 13.30 -16.00
C GLY A 40 -5.25 13.96 -16.13
N ARG A 41 -4.16 13.23 -15.85
CA ARG A 41 -2.77 13.73 -15.79
C ARG A 41 -2.58 14.91 -14.82
N SER A 42 -3.43 14.98 -13.80
CA SER A 42 -3.47 16.10 -12.84
C SER A 42 -2.67 15.83 -11.56
N ILE A 43 -2.19 14.60 -11.35
CA ILE A 43 -1.48 14.20 -10.13
C ILE A 43 -0.04 14.73 -10.17
N SER A 44 0.39 15.39 -9.09
CA SER A 44 1.78 15.85 -8.92
C SER A 44 2.76 14.67 -8.90
N ILE A 45 3.95 14.88 -9.47
CA ILE A 45 4.98 13.84 -9.58
C ILE A 45 5.38 13.24 -8.23
N ILE A 46 5.39 14.03 -7.15
CA ILE A 46 5.71 13.55 -5.80
C ILE A 46 4.66 12.55 -5.31
N VAL A 47 3.37 12.86 -5.53
CA VAL A 47 2.25 11.99 -5.15
C VAL A 47 2.25 10.72 -6.00
N PHE A 48 2.54 10.85 -7.29
CA PHE A 48 2.68 9.71 -8.19
C PHE A 48 3.81 8.77 -7.76
N VAL A 49 5.01 9.31 -7.49
CA VAL A 49 6.15 8.52 -7.02
C VAL A 49 5.82 7.83 -5.71
N LEU A 50 5.24 8.56 -4.73
CA LEU A 50 4.82 7.97 -3.46
C LEU A 50 3.83 6.81 -3.65
N ALA A 51 2.84 6.97 -4.52
CA ALA A 51 1.85 5.93 -4.82
C ALA A 51 2.47 4.73 -5.54
N ALA A 52 3.36 4.96 -6.50
CA ALA A 52 4.09 3.91 -7.21
C ALA A 52 4.97 3.11 -6.23
N THR A 53 5.73 3.80 -5.39
CA THR A 53 6.54 3.20 -4.32
C THR A 53 5.67 2.38 -3.38
N ALA A 54 4.57 2.93 -2.87
CA ALA A 54 3.64 2.20 -2.00
C ALA A 54 3.02 0.97 -2.68
N THR A 55 2.76 1.02 -3.99
CA THR A 55 2.23 -0.12 -4.77
C THR A 55 3.27 -1.23 -4.92
N SER A 56 4.54 -0.88 -5.09
CA SER A 56 5.65 -1.84 -5.11
C SER A 56 5.85 -2.55 -3.77
N PHE A 57 5.46 -1.91 -2.66
CA PHE A 57 5.52 -2.46 -1.31
C PHE A 57 4.21 -3.14 -0.90
N SER A 58 4.14 -4.46 -1.08
CA SER A 58 2.98 -5.26 -0.71
C SER A 58 3.17 -6.01 0.61
N GLY A 59 2.11 -6.69 1.06
CA GLY A 59 2.17 -7.58 2.22
C GLY A 59 3.18 -8.73 2.07
N TRP A 60 3.43 -9.19 0.83
CA TRP A 60 4.51 -10.15 0.57
C TRP A 60 5.87 -9.57 0.93
N THR A 61 6.10 -8.29 0.61
CA THR A 61 7.35 -7.61 0.92
C THR A 61 7.54 -7.50 2.43
N PHE A 62 6.47 -7.13 3.15
CA PHE A 62 6.47 -6.93 4.60
C PHE A 62 6.68 -8.22 5.41
N VAL A 63 6.11 -9.35 4.98
CA VAL A 63 6.22 -10.64 5.69
C VAL A 63 7.36 -11.50 5.14
N GLY A 64 7.51 -11.53 3.81
CA GLY A 64 8.44 -12.40 3.11
C GLY A 64 9.91 -12.03 3.31
N HIS A 65 10.27 -10.74 3.26
CA HIS A 65 11.67 -10.35 3.44
C HIS A 65 12.21 -10.66 4.84
N PRO A 66 11.53 -10.30 5.95
CA PRO A 66 11.94 -10.74 7.28
C PRO A 66 12.00 -12.26 7.40
N GLY A 67 11.04 -12.99 6.81
CA GLY A 67 11.04 -14.46 6.80
C GLY A 67 12.25 -15.07 6.09
N LYS A 68 12.68 -14.48 4.96
CA LYS A 68 13.87 -14.91 4.23
C LYS A 68 15.17 -14.47 4.90
N ILE A 69 15.21 -13.30 5.54
CA ILE A 69 16.35 -12.91 6.39
C ILE A 69 16.49 -13.87 7.58
N PHE A 70 15.38 -14.28 8.18
CA PHE A 70 15.39 -15.24 9.28
C PHE A 70 15.95 -16.61 8.87
N ASN A 71 15.65 -17.09 7.66
CA ASN A 71 16.11 -18.38 7.17
C ASN A 71 17.51 -18.34 6.51
N ASP A 72 17.76 -17.35 5.65
CA ASP A 72 18.94 -17.30 4.77
C ASP A 72 20.01 -16.30 5.28
N GLY A 73 19.70 -15.55 6.33
CA GLY A 73 20.59 -14.58 6.97
C GLY A 73 20.59 -13.19 6.33
N LEU A 74 21.45 -12.33 6.88
CA LEU A 74 21.64 -10.94 6.44
C LEU A 74 22.01 -10.74 4.96
N PRO A 75 22.65 -11.69 4.23
CA PRO A 75 22.88 -11.51 2.79
C PRO A 75 21.60 -11.29 1.98
N TYR A 76 20.47 -11.88 2.38
CA TYR A 76 19.17 -11.64 1.73
C TYR A 76 18.59 -10.24 2.05
N ALA A 77 19.04 -9.60 3.14
CA ALA A 77 18.65 -8.22 3.44
C ALA A 77 19.10 -7.25 2.34
N PHE A 78 20.20 -7.55 1.62
CA PHE A 78 20.63 -6.74 0.48
C PHE A 78 19.66 -6.82 -0.70
N ALA A 79 19.02 -7.96 -0.93
CA ALA A 79 17.96 -8.10 -1.94
C ALA A 79 16.67 -7.34 -1.51
N SER A 80 16.47 -7.16 -0.20
CA SER A 80 15.36 -6.36 0.33
C SER A 80 15.51 -4.86 -0.01
N PHE A 81 16.73 -4.39 -0.33
CA PHE A 81 16.97 -3.02 -0.82
C PHE A 81 16.54 -2.77 -2.26
N TYR A 82 15.96 -3.75 -2.97
CA TYR A 82 15.12 -3.48 -4.16
C TYR A 82 14.05 -2.40 -3.86
N ALA A 83 13.71 -2.22 -2.58
CA ALA A 83 12.95 -1.11 -2.02
C ALA A 83 13.46 0.33 -2.35
N LEU A 84 14.75 0.49 -2.60
CA LEU A 84 15.40 1.81 -2.76
C LEU A 84 15.60 2.23 -4.23
N THR A 85 15.16 1.42 -5.20
CA THR A 85 15.19 1.77 -6.64
C THR A 85 13.84 2.27 -7.13
#